data_AF-A0A151REA9-F1
#
_entry.id   AF-A0A151REA9-F1
#
_cell.length_a   1.000
_cell.length_b   1.000
_cell.length_c   1.000
_cell.angle_alpha   90.00
_cell.angle_beta   90.00
_cell.angle_gamma   90.00
#
_symmetry.space_group_name_H-M   'P 1'
#
loop_
_entity.id
_entity.type
_entity.pdbx_description
1 polymer ?
#
loop_
_entity_poly.entity_id
_entity_poly.type
_entity_poly.pdbx_seq_one_letter_code
_entity_poly.pdbx_strand_id
1 'polypeptide(L)'
;RDFVHFAEICFKSFGDRVKYWTTINEPSLVAKFAYMKGIYPPGHCSPPFGNCYTGNSDVESLIVVHNMLLSHAKAVDLYRKHFQAKQGGTIGIVAQSLMYEPLRDEECDRQAASRGLAFIVAWVLDPLVFGEYPSEMLSILGSQLPVFSLEEKSLIKGSLDFIGINHYGTVYAKDCSLSSCPLGVDHPLSGFLETTGTRDGIPIGDLTGMSGFFVVPRGMEKLVEYIKIRYHNNIPMYITENGYSSPPKPDETMDDLLQDFKRIDYHKAYLAALLRAIRKGADVRGYMIWSLMDNFEWASGYDIRFGLYYVDRHTLERIPKLSVQWFSSFLNNTGHTNKKEDLREPYVRSKIVIQNAYSCSSRQSKVEPLALWHNPSCMNHLEMKNVIDKLRVGAWLLL
;
A
#
# COMPACT_ATOMS: atom_id res chain seq x y z
N ARG A 1 9.99 -19.07 -18.54
CA ARG A 1 9.22 -19.79 -19.59
C ARG A 1 7.99 -20.41 -18.97
N ASP A 2 8.13 -21.14 -17.87
CA ASP A 2 7.03 -21.79 -17.16
C ASP A 2 5.92 -20.82 -16.74
N PHE A 3 6.26 -19.64 -16.23
CA PHE A 3 5.28 -18.59 -15.91
C PHE A 3 4.43 -18.16 -17.13
N VAL A 4 5.02 -18.12 -18.33
CA VAL A 4 4.31 -17.75 -19.56
C VAL A 4 3.33 -18.84 -19.97
N HIS A 5 3.73 -20.11 -19.82
CA HIS A 5 2.84 -21.24 -20.06
C HIS A 5 1.67 -21.27 -19.07
N PHE A 6 1.94 -21.02 -17.79
CA PHE A 6 0.90 -20.83 -16.78
C PHE A 6 -0.07 -19.70 -17.16
N ALA A 7 0.45 -18.52 -17.51
CA ALA A 7 -0.36 -17.38 -17.93
C ALA A 7 -1.21 -17.71 -19.17
N GLU A 8 -0.67 -18.42 -20.16
CA GLU A 8 -1.40 -18.86 -21.34
C GLU A 8 -2.62 -19.72 -20.98
N ILE A 9 -2.46 -20.68 -20.06
CA ILE A 9 -3.55 -21.54 -19.58
C ILE A 9 -4.63 -20.67 -18.93
N CYS A 10 -4.26 -19.71 -18.07
CA CYS A 10 -5.19 -18.79 -17.44
C CYS A 10 -5.96 -17.95 -18.48
N PHE A 11 -5.27 -17.37 -19.46
CA PHE A 11 -5.90 -16.56 -20.51
C PHE A 11 -6.87 -17.38 -21.36
N LYS A 12 -6.50 -18.60 -21.74
CA LYS A 12 -7.38 -19.52 -22.48
C LYS A 12 -8.63 -19.90 -21.67
N SER A 13 -8.46 -20.16 -20.37
CA SER A 13 -9.51 -20.74 -19.53
C SER A 13 -10.49 -19.70 -18.98
N PHE A 14 -10.03 -18.48 -18.72
CA PHE A 14 -10.81 -17.48 -18.00
C PHE A 14 -10.93 -16.14 -18.71
N GLY A 15 -10.14 -15.87 -19.76
CA GLY A 15 -10.10 -14.56 -20.42
C GLY A 15 -11.36 -14.21 -21.22
N ASP A 16 -12.27 -15.17 -21.42
CA ASP A 16 -13.63 -14.90 -21.88
C ASP A 16 -14.39 -14.00 -20.90
N ARG A 17 -14.13 -14.12 -19.59
CA ARG A 17 -14.78 -13.38 -18.50
C ARG A 17 -13.87 -12.41 -17.75
N VAL A 18 -12.61 -12.79 -17.49
CA VAL A 18 -11.64 -11.97 -16.77
C VAL A 18 -11.09 -10.89 -17.70
N LYS A 19 -11.25 -9.62 -17.29
CA LYS A 19 -10.83 -8.44 -18.08
C LYS A 19 -9.73 -7.61 -17.41
N TYR A 20 -9.31 -7.96 -16.21
CA TYR A 20 -8.22 -7.30 -15.50
C TYR A 20 -7.28 -8.39 -15.00
N TRP A 21 -6.04 -8.34 -15.48
CA TRP A 21 -5.00 -9.30 -15.14
C TRP A 21 -3.86 -8.59 -14.43
N THR A 22 -3.45 -9.13 -13.29
CA THR A 22 -2.16 -8.79 -12.68
C THR A 22 -1.28 -10.02 -12.82
N THR A 23 -0.05 -9.87 -13.32
CA THR A 23 0.86 -11.01 -13.45
C THR A 23 1.46 -11.43 -12.11
N ILE A 24 2.03 -10.49 -11.37
CA ILE A 24 2.83 -10.74 -10.17
C ILE A 24 2.46 -9.70 -9.12
N ASN A 25 2.23 -10.16 -7.89
CA ASN A 25 2.01 -9.32 -6.72
C ASN A 25 3.34 -9.05 -6.01
N GLU A 26 3.64 -7.77 -5.81
CA GLU A 26 4.74 -7.29 -4.97
C GLU A 26 6.14 -7.94 -5.21
N PRO A 27 6.72 -7.84 -6.42
CA PRO A 27 8.01 -8.48 -6.73
C PRO A 27 9.15 -8.09 -5.77
N SER A 28 9.23 -6.80 -5.42
CA SER A 28 10.26 -6.28 -4.51
C SER A 28 10.08 -6.77 -3.07
N LEU A 29 8.84 -6.97 -2.62
CA LEU A 29 8.54 -7.59 -1.32
C LEU A 29 9.03 -9.03 -1.29
N VAL A 30 8.66 -9.83 -2.30
CA VAL A 30 9.07 -11.24 -2.38
C VAL A 30 10.59 -11.36 -2.41
N ALA A 31 11.28 -10.59 -3.25
CA ALA A 31 12.75 -10.59 -3.29
C ALA A 31 13.37 -10.25 -1.92
N LYS A 32 12.85 -9.23 -1.23
CA LYS A 32 13.34 -8.81 0.08
C LYS A 32 13.13 -9.89 1.15
N PHE A 33 11.93 -10.45 1.27
CA PHE A 33 11.65 -11.39 2.36
C PHE A 33 12.10 -12.81 2.06
N ALA A 34 12.10 -13.26 0.80
CA ALA A 34 12.45 -14.63 0.45
C ALA A 34 13.95 -14.85 0.17
N TYR A 35 14.63 -13.83 -0.38
CA TYR A 35 16.00 -13.97 -0.90
C TYR A 35 17.00 -12.99 -0.30
N MET A 36 16.55 -11.96 0.44
CA MET A 36 17.44 -11.07 1.19
C MET A 36 17.41 -11.38 2.69
N LYS A 37 16.22 -11.49 3.29
CA LYS A 37 16.05 -11.77 4.73
C LYS A 37 15.78 -13.24 5.07
N GLY A 38 15.41 -14.06 4.09
CA GLY A 38 15.10 -15.48 4.29
C GLY A 38 13.91 -15.78 5.23
N ILE A 39 12.96 -14.85 5.34
CA ILE A 39 11.74 -14.99 6.16
C ILE A 39 10.65 -15.73 5.38
N TYR A 40 10.57 -15.52 4.06
CA TYR A 40 9.61 -16.22 3.19
C TYR A 40 10.29 -17.38 2.47
N PRO A 41 9.53 -18.42 2.02
CA PRO A 41 10.09 -19.46 1.17
C PRO A 41 10.77 -18.87 -0.08
N PRO A 42 11.96 -19.35 -0.48
CA PRO A 42 12.64 -20.56 0.01
C PRO A 42 13.52 -20.36 1.26
N GLY A 43 13.53 -19.18 1.88
CA GLY A 43 14.28 -18.90 3.10
C GLY A 43 15.78 -18.70 2.85
N HIS A 44 16.13 -18.05 1.73
CA HIS A 44 17.51 -17.79 1.36
C HIS A 44 17.98 -16.44 1.92
N CYS A 45 19.17 -16.42 2.52
CA CYS A 45 19.82 -15.20 2.97
C CYS A 45 21.31 -15.42 3.28
N SER A 46 22.06 -14.33 3.35
CA SER A 46 23.44 -14.29 3.83
C SER A 46 23.64 -13.12 4.81
N PRO A 47 24.72 -13.12 5.62
CA PRO A 47 25.07 -11.96 6.42
C PRO A 47 25.24 -10.70 5.54
N PRO A 48 24.90 -9.49 6.05
CA PRO A 48 24.41 -9.21 7.41
C PRO A 48 22.90 -9.40 7.60
N PHE A 49 22.15 -9.78 6.55
CA PHE A 49 20.68 -9.78 6.57
C PHE A 49 20.07 -10.97 7.32
N GLY A 50 20.80 -12.08 7.41
CA GLY A 50 20.42 -13.24 8.20
C GLY A 50 21.50 -14.32 8.16
N ASN A 51 21.20 -15.47 8.76
CA ASN A 51 22.11 -16.61 8.87
C ASN A 51 21.44 -17.89 8.36
N CYS A 52 20.95 -17.84 7.11
CA CYS A 52 20.28 -18.96 6.46
C CYS A 52 21.30 -20.03 6.04
N TYR A 53 20.83 -21.27 5.88
CA TYR A 53 21.69 -22.39 5.47
C TYR A 53 22.26 -22.23 4.05
N THR A 54 21.53 -21.53 3.18
CA THR A 54 21.90 -21.27 1.79
C THR A 54 21.39 -19.89 1.40
N GLY A 55 21.96 -19.34 0.34
CA GLY A 55 21.55 -18.07 -0.24
C GLY A 55 22.69 -17.07 -0.37
N ASN A 56 22.52 -16.12 -1.26
CA ASN A 56 23.33 -14.91 -1.33
C ASN A 56 22.42 -13.70 -1.49
N SER A 57 22.25 -12.93 -0.40
CA SER A 57 21.34 -11.78 -0.38
C SER A 57 21.67 -10.75 -1.46
N ASP A 58 22.97 -10.51 -1.69
CA ASP A 58 23.52 -9.51 -2.62
C ASP A 58 23.25 -9.80 -4.10
N VAL A 59 22.98 -11.08 -4.41
CA VAL A 59 22.86 -11.55 -5.79
C VAL A 59 21.46 -12.05 -6.08
N GLU A 60 20.92 -12.91 -5.22
CA GLU A 60 19.67 -13.62 -5.50
C GLU A 60 18.47 -12.67 -5.55
N SER A 61 18.40 -11.69 -4.64
CA SER A 61 17.32 -10.70 -4.63
C SER A 61 17.23 -9.91 -5.94
N LEU A 62 18.38 -9.56 -6.54
CA LEU A 62 18.46 -8.85 -7.82
C LEU A 62 18.04 -9.73 -9.00
N ILE A 63 18.53 -10.97 -9.04
CA ILE A 63 18.20 -11.94 -10.09
C ILE A 63 16.72 -12.31 -10.06
N VAL A 64 16.12 -12.43 -8.88
CA VAL A 64 14.70 -12.79 -8.73
C VAL A 64 13.80 -11.70 -9.28
N VAL A 65 14.01 -10.42 -8.91
CA VAL A 65 13.22 -9.32 -9.48
C VAL A 65 13.42 -9.24 -11.00
N HIS A 66 14.65 -9.38 -11.49
CA HIS A 66 14.92 -9.39 -12.93
C HIS A 66 14.11 -10.47 -13.68
N ASN A 67 14.12 -11.70 -13.17
CA ASN A 67 13.36 -12.80 -13.78
C ASN A 67 11.84 -12.63 -13.66
N MET A 68 11.34 -12.06 -12.56
CA MET A 68 9.93 -11.72 -12.40
C MET A 68 9.49 -10.69 -13.45
N LEU A 69 10.30 -9.64 -13.66
CA LEU A 69 10.03 -8.61 -14.66
C LEU A 69 10.04 -9.17 -16.10
N LEU A 70 11.02 -10.01 -16.44
CA LEU A 70 11.05 -10.69 -17.74
C LEU A 70 9.86 -11.65 -17.93
N SER A 71 9.44 -12.32 -16.86
CA SER A 71 8.28 -13.22 -16.88
C SER A 71 6.98 -12.45 -17.09
N HIS A 72 6.83 -11.31 -16.41
CA HIS A 72 5.74 -10.36 -16.63
C HIS A 72 5.71 -9.88 -18.09
N ALA A 73 6.82 -9.35 -18.60
CA ALA A 73 6.88 -8.79 -19.96
C ALA A 73 6.54 -9.84 -21.04
N LYS A 74 7.04 -11.09 -20.89
CA LYS A 74 6.70 -12.20 -21.79
C LYS A 74 5.22 -12.60 -21.72
N ALA A 75 4.61 -12.59 -20.54
CA ALA A 75 3.18 -12.88 -20.39
C ALA A 75 2.31 -11.77 -21.01
N VAL A 76 2.73 -10.51 -20.89
CA VAL A 76 2.03 -9.36 -21.49
C VAL A 76 2.12 -9.40 -23.01
N ASP A 77 3.29 -9.69 -23.57
CA ASP A 77 3.49 -9.86 -25.02
C ASP A 77 2.60 -10.99 -25.58
N LEU A 78 2.57 -12.14 -24.89
CA LEU A 78 1.67 -13.25 -25.23
C LEU A 78 0.20 -12.81 -25.21
N TYR A 79 -0.24 -12.13 -24.14
CA TYR A 79 -1.61 -11.67 -23.98
C TYR A 79 -2.02 -10.71 -25.11
N ARG A 80 -1.18 -9.70 -25.39
CA ARG A 80 -1.38 -8.72 -26.46
C ARG A 80 -1.52 -9.37 -27.84
N LYS A 81 -0.62 -10.31 -28.17
CA LYS A 81 -0.59 -10.95 -29.48
C LYS A 81 -1.75 -11.91 -29.73
N HIS A 82 -2.15 -12.67 -28.73
CA HIS A 82 -3.04 -13.82 -28.95
C HIS A 82 -4.42 -13.71 -28.31
N PHE A 83 -4.58 -12.84 -27.31
CA PHE A 83 -5.79 -12.85 -26.46
C PHE A 83 -6.48 -11.49 -26.42
N GLN A 84 -5.74 -10.39 -26.29
CA GLN A 84 -6.29 -9.07 -25.98
C GLN A 84 -7.31 -8.58 -27.01
N ALA A 85 -7.05 -8.74 -28.30
CA ALA A 85 -7.97 -8.30 -29.35
C ALA A 85 -9.35 -8.97 -29.27
N LYS A 86 -9.40 -10.25 -28.88
CA LYS A 86 -10.65 -11.02 -28.74
C LYS A 86 -11.28 -10.85 -27.36
N GLN A 87 -10.45 -10.79 -26.31
CA GLN A 87 -10.91 -10.81 -24.93
C GLN A 87 -11.20 -9.42 -24.38
N GLY A 88 -10.57 -8.37 -24.90
CA GLY A 88 -10.80 -6.99 -24.50
C GLY A 88 -10.39 -6.65 -23.06
N GLY A 89 -9.52 -7.46 -22.44
CA GLY A 89 -9.00 -7.17 -21.10
C GLY A 89 -7.71 -6.33 -21.09
N THR A 90 -7.30 -5.91 -19.91
CA THR A 90 -6.07 -5.17 -19.64
C THR A 90 -5.16 -5.93 -18.67
N ILE A 91 -3.85 -5.74 -18.78
CA ILE A 91 -2.85 -6.46 -17.98
C ILE A 91 -1.84 -5.50 -17.34
N GLY A 92 -1.48 -5.76 -16.09
CA GLY A 92 -0.54 -4.96 -15.31
C GLY A 92 0.27 -5.78 -14.31
N ILE A 93 0.97 -5.07 -13.44
CA ILE A 93 1.73 -5.62 -12.31
C ILE A 93 1.38 -4.84 -11.04
N VAL A 94 1.53 -5.46 -9.87
CA VAL A 94 1.28 -4.81 -8.58
C VAL A 94 2.59 -4.56 -7.86
N ALA A 95 2.83 -3.30 -7.49
CA ALA A 95 3.99 -2.89 -6.71
C ALA A 95 3.61 -2.65 -5.24
N GLN A 96 4.34 -3.28 -4.33
CA GLN A 96 4.33 -2.89 -2.92
C GLN A 96 4.82 -1.44 -2.83
N SER A 97 4.10 -0.60 -2.10
CA SER A 97 4.37 0.83 -2.08
C SER A 97 4.15 1.43 -0.69
N LEU A 98 5.22 1.56 0.10
CA LEU A 98 5.23 2.49 1.23
C LEU A 98 5.55 3.90 0.74
N MET A 99 5.04 4.90 1.45
CA MET A 99 5.54 6.27 1.30
C MET A 99 6.68 6.52 2.29
N TYR A 100 7.66 7.31 1.88
CA TYR A 100 8.81 7.68 2.71
C TYR A 100 8.82 9.20 2.95
N GLU A 101 8.91 9.60 4.21
CA GLU A 101 9.18 10.99 4.60
C GLU A 101 10.63 11.08 5.09
N PRO A 102 11.33 12.20 4.89
CA PRO A 102 12.65 12.36 5.48
C PRO A 102 12.53 12.39 7.01
N LEU A 103 13.41 11.70 7.74
CA LEU A 103 13.41 11.70 9.20
C LEU A 103 13.66 13.12 9.72
N ARG A 104 14.73 13.76 9.23
CA ARG A 104 15.08 15.17 9.50
C ARG A 104 14.82 16.02 8.27
N ASP A 105 14.60 17.31 8.44
CA ASP A 105 14.48 18.25 7.33
C ASP A 105 15.85 18.62 6.73
N GLU A 106 16.59 17.59 6.33
CA GLU A 106 17.95 17.67 5.78
C GLU A 106 17.97 17.06 4.38
N GLU A 107 18.90 17.53 3.56
CA GLU A 107 19.00 17.07 2.17
C GLU A 107 19.34 15.58 2.06
N CYS A 108 20.19 15.07 2.95
CA CYS A 108 20.55 13.66 2.97
C CYS A 108 19.34 12.75 3.26
N ASP A 109 18.48 13.11 4.22
CA ASP A 109 17.28 12.33 4.54
C ASP A 109 16.20 12.48 3.44
N ARG A 110 16.12 13.62 2.75
CA ARG A 110 15.28 13.78 1.55
C ARG A 110 15.75 12.86 0.41
N GLN A 111 17.06 12.77 0.20
CA GLN A 111 17.63 11.83 -0.76
C GLN A 111 17.40 10.38 -0.33
N ALA A 112 17.51 10.06 0.96
CA ALA A 112 17.19 8.74 1.50
C ALA A 112 15.73 8.36 1.25
N ALA A 113 14.78 9.28 1.46
CA ALA A 113 13.38 9.05 1.13
C ALA A 113 13.16 8.78 -0.37
N SER A 114 13.86 9.53 -1.25
CA SER A 114 13.84 9.28 -2.69
C SER A 114 14.41 7.89 -3.05
N ARG A 115 15.52 7.49 -2.43
CA ARG A 115 16.10 6.15 -2.61
C ARG A 115 15.15 5.06 -2.13
N GLY A 116 14.43 5.28 -1.02
CA GLY A 116 13.42 4.33 -0.51
C GLY A 116 12.32 4.05 -1.52
N LEU A 117 11.80 5.10 -2.18
CA LEU A 117 10.84 4.94 -3.28
C LEU A 117 11.46 4.23 -4.49
N ALA A 118 12.72 4.55 -4.81
CA ALA A 118 13.40 3.93 -5.94
C ALA A 118 13.65 2.42 -5.76
N PHE A 119 14.10 2.00 -4.59
CA PHE A 119 14.43 0.61 -4.25
C PHE A 119 13.21 -0.28 -3.98
N ILE A 120 11.99 0.27 -4.01
CA ILE A 120 10.75 -0.50 -3.77
C ILE A 120 9.79 -0.36 -4.95
N VAL A 121 9.42 0.86 -5.30
CA VAL A 121 8.42 1.15 -6.33
C VAL A 121 9.07 1.25 -7.70
N ALA A 122 10.09 2.11 -7.85
CA ALA A 122 10.72 2.33 -9.14
C ALA A 122 11.49 1.11 -9.63
N TRP A 123 12.04 0.28 -8.73
CA TRP A 123 12.73 -0.95 -9.08
C TRP A 123 11.86 -1.87 -9.94
N VAL A 124 10.56 -1.90 -9.66
CA VAL A 124 9.58 -2.69 -10.42
C VAL A 124 9.11 -1.91 -11.65
N LEU A 125 8.80 -0.62 -11.50
CA LEU A 125 8.06 0.14 -12.51
C LEU A 125 8.94 0.82 -13.58
N ASP A 126 10.14 1.29 -13.25
CA ASP A 126 11.04 1.94 -14.22
C ASP A 126 11.41 1.00 -15.38
N PRO A 127 11.74 -0.29 -15.16
CA PRO A 127 11.98 -1.21 -16.27
C PRO A 127 10.78 -1.30 -17.22
N LEU A 128 9.57 -1.26 -16.69
CA LEU A 128 8.34 -1.41 -17.49
C LEU A 128 7.97 -0.13 -18.24
N VAL A 129 8.36 1.05 -17.75
CA VAL A 129 8.03 2.34 -18.40
C VAL A 129 9.17 2.83 -19.29
N PHE A 130 10.41 2.73 -18.82
CA PHE A 130 11.59 3.28 -19.48
C PHE A 130 12.45 2.22 -20.17
N GLY A 131 12.33 0.95 -19.78
CA GLY A 131 13.16 -0.15 -20.28
C GLY A 131 14.46 -0.36 -19.49
N GLU A 132 14.65 0.36 -18.38
CA GLU A 132 15.89 0.39 -17.60
C GLU A 132 15.59 0.43 -16.10
N TYR A 133 16.54 -0.02 -15.28
CA TYR A 133 16.45 0.12 -13.83
C TYR A 133 16.58 1.59 -13.39
N PRO A 134 16.07 1.94 -12.19
CA PRO A 134 16.18 3.31 -11.67
C PRO A 134 17.63 3.78 -11.58
N SER A 135 17.89 5.04 -11.94
CA SER A 135 19.23 5.64 -11.88
C SER A 135 19.78 5.67 -10.45
N GLU A 136 18.90 5.79 -9.45
CA GLU A 136 19.23 5.72 -8.03
C GLU A 136 19.84 4.35 -7.68
N MET A 137 19.30 3.26 -8.23
CA MET A 137 19.84 1.92 -8.01
C MET A 137 21.11 1.67 -8.81
N LEU A 138 21.15 2.11 -10.08
CA LEU A 138 22.33 1.99 -10.94
C LEU A 138 23.56 2.69 -10.34
N SER A 139 23.37 3.86 -9.74
CA SER A 139 24.48 4.60 -9.12
C SER A 139 25.05 3.91 -7.87
N ILE A 140 24.24 3.09 -7.18
CA ILE A 140 24.64 2.39 -5.94
C ILE A 140 25.14 0.98 -6.21
N LEU A 141 24.43 0.21 -7.03
CA LEU A 141 24.68 -1.21 -7.26
C LEU A 141 25.58 -1.47 -8.47
N GLY A 142 25.62 -0.54 -9.43
CA GLY A 142 26.45 -0.65 -10.63
C GLY A 142 26.30 -2.00 -11.34
N SER A 143 27.41 -2.71 -11.51
CA SER A 143 27.48 -4.01 -12.19
C SER A 143 26.83 -5.18 -11.45
N GLN A 144 26.39 -5.00 -10.20
CA GLN A 144 25.64 -6.03 -9.48
C GLN A 144 24.21 -6.15 -10.02
N LEU A 145 23.65 -5.07 -10.57
CA LEU A 145 22.35 -5.13 -11.23
C LEU A 145 22.44 -5.95 -12.51
N PRO A 146 21.52 -6.91 -12.73
CA PRO A 146 21.39 -7.58 -14.00
C PRO A 146 21.18 -6.58 -15.15
N VAL A 147 21.64 -6.94 -16.35
CA VAL A 147 21.51 -6.10 -17.54
C VAL A 147 20.49 -6.71 -18.48
N PHE A 148 19.48 -5.93 -18.87
CA PHE A 148 18.57 -6.31 -19.95
C PHE A 148 19.31 -6.27 -21.30
N SER A 149 19.24 -7.36 -22.05
CA SER A 149 19.64 -7.38 -23.46
C SER A 149 18.76 -6.42 -24.29
N LEU A 150 19.19 -6.08 -25.51
CA LEU A 150 18.40 -5.21 -26.40
C LEU A 150 16.99 -5.77 -26.68
N GLU A 151 16.88 -7.08 -26.83
CA GLU A 151 15.61 -7.78 -27.03
C GLU A 151 14.73 -7.67 -25.79
N GLU A 152 15.30 -7.85 -24.60
CA GLU A 152 14.57 -7.74 -23.33
C GLU A 152 14.14 -6.30 -23.05
N LYS A 153 14.99 -5.31 -23.33
CA LYS A 153 14.62 -3.88 -23.24
C LYS A 153 13.43 -3.55 -24.14
N SER A 154 13.44 -4.07 -25.37
CA SER A 154 12.33 -3.90 -26.31
C SER A 154 11.04 -4.55 -25.82
N LEU A 155 11.15 -5.73 -25.19
CA LEU A 155 10.02 -6.49 -24.67
C LEU A 155 9.41 -5.86 -23.40
N ILE A 156 10.24 -5.39 -22.48
CA ILE A 156 9.83 -4.91 -21.16
C ILE A 156 9.28 -3.47 -21.22
N LYS A 157 9.82 -2.63 -22.09
CA LYS A 157 9.38 -1.24 -22.22
C LYS A 157 7.95 -1.16 -22.74
N GLY A 158 7.08 -0.53 -21.96
CA GLY A 158 5.65 -0.41 -22.24
C GLY A 158 4.85 -1.68 -21.95
N SER A 159 5.38 -2.66 -21.20
CA SER A 159 4.69 -3.93 -20.94
C SER A 159 3.61 -3.85 -19.86
N LEU A 160 2.88 -2.74 -19.73
CA LEU A 160 1.75 -2.62 -18.81
C LEU A 160 0.65 -1.74 -19.39
N ASP A 161 -0.60 -2.05 -19.06
CA ASP A 161 -1.78 -1.23 -19.38
C ASP A 161 -2.23 -0.40 -18.15
N PHE A 162 -1.86 -0.85 -16.94
CA PHE A 162 -2.12 -0.17 -15.67
C PHE A 162 -1.07 -0.55 -14.61
N ILE A 163 -1.00 0.26 -13.56
CA ILE A 163 -0.17 0.04 -12.36
C ILE A 163 -1.08 -0.36 -11.20
N GLY A 164 -0.81 -1.51 -10.57
CA GLY A 164 -1.39 -1.87 -9.28
C GLY A 164 -0.53 -1.37 -8.12
N ILE A 165 -1.16 -0.80 -7.11
CA ILE A 165 -0.50 -0.20 -5.94
C ILE A 165 -1.04 -0.87 -4.68
N ASN A 166 -0.14 -1.52 -3.94
CA ASN A 166 -0.41 -1.99 -2.59
C ASN A 166 0.19 -1.00 -1.59
N HIS A 167 -0.66 -0.21 -0.94
CA HIS A 167 -0.21 0.85 -0.03
C HIS A 167 -0.88 0.70 1.32
N TYR A 168 -0.09 0.68 2.39
CA TYR A 168 -0.60 0.50 3.76
C TYR A 168 -0.22 1.62 4.72
N GLY A 169 0.86 2.35 4.46
CA GLY A 169 1.33 3.39 5.37
C GLY A 169 2.58 4.12 4.89
N THR A 170 3.11 4.92 5.81
CA THR A 170 4.27 5.79 5.60
C THR A 170 5.26 5.60 6.73
N VAL A 171 6.54 5.65 6.41
CA VAL A 171 7.63 5.62 7.41
C VAL A 171 8.61 6.77 7.15
N TYR A 172 9.43 7.09 8.15
CA TYR A 172 10.58 7.97 7.97
C TYR A 172 11.75 7.21 7.34
N ALA A 173 12.54 7.92 6.54
CA ALA A 173 13.80 7.47 5.97
C ALA A 173 14.95 8.36 6.47
N LYS A 174 16.04 7.72 6.90
CA LYS A 174 17.28 8.37 7.33
C LYS A 174 18.43 7.91 6.44
N ASP A 175 19.29 8.84 6.06
CA ASP A 175 20.50 8.51 5.29
C ASP A 175 21.48 7.66 6.11
N CYS A 176 22.01 6.62 5.46
CA CYS A 176 23.06 5.76 5.99
C CYS A 176 24.27 5.66 5.04
N SER A 177 24.40 6.61 4.10
CA SER A 177 25.55 6.65 3.20
C SER A 177 26.74 7.36 3.85
N LEU A 178 26.45 8.37 4.67
CA LEU A 178 27.46 9.16 5.38
C LEU A 178 27.31 9.11 6.91
N SER A 179 26.22 8.51 7.40
CA SER A 179 25.89 8.44 8.83
C SER A 179 26.09 7.04 9.39
N SER A 180 26.43 6.94 10.68
CA SER A 180 26.42 5.65 11.38
C SER A 180 24.98 5.12 11.47
N CYS A 181 24.81 3.88 11.02
CA CYS A 181 23.54 3.17 11.04
C CYS A 181 23.74 1.71 11.49
N PRO A 182 22.67 1.02 11.91
CA PRO A 182 22.72 -0.40 12.21
C PRO A 182 23.23 -1.23 11.02
N LEU A 183 23.83 -2.38 11.32
CA LEU A 183 24.31 -3.31 10.30
C LEU A 183 23.19 -3.72 9.34
N GLY A 184 23.48 -3.63 8.04
CA GLY A 184 22.61 -4.09 6.95
C GLY A 184 21.75 -2.99 6.34
N VAL A 185 21.43 -1.91 7.06
CA VAL A 185 20.77 -0.73 6.45
C VAL A 185 21.78 0.23 5.80
N ASP A 186 23.03 0.18 6.25
CA ASP A 186 24.21 0.77 5.61
C ASP A 186 24.73 -0.06 4.42
N HIS A 187 23.91 -0.98 3.90
CA HIS A 187 24.27 -1.85 2.79
C HIS A 187 23.77 -1.30 1.43
N PRO A 188 24.52 -1.46 0.32
CA PRO A 188 24.09 -1.04 -1.03
C PRO A 188 22.70 -1.56 -1.44
N LEU A 189 22.39 -2.83 -1.14
CA LEU A 189 21.08 -3.41 -1.42
C LEU A 189 19.91 -2.73 -0.69
N SER A 190 20.18 -2.16 0.49
CA SER A 190 19.21 -1.39 1.25
C SER A 190 19.08 0.04 0.74
N GLY A 191 19.90 0.45 -0.25
CA GLY A 191 19.95 1.82 -0.75
C GLY A 191 20.59 2.79 0.24
N PHE A 192 21.43 2.30 1.16
CA PHE A 192 22.02 3.10 2.24
C PHE A 192 21.00 3.95 2.99
N LEU A 193 19.90 3.33 3.45
CA LEU A 193 18.86 4.03 4.18
C LEU A 193 18.27 3.18 5.30
N GLU A 194 18.02 3.83 6.44
CA GLU A 194 17.31 3.27 7.58
C GLU A 194 15.86 3.75 7.54
N THR A 195 14.90 2.84 7.80
CA THR A 195 13.49 3.19 7.89
C THR A 195 12.99 3.10 9.32
N THR A 196 12.27 4.10 9.81
CA THR A 196 11.69 4.08 11.15
C THR A 196 10.29 4.67 11.17
N GLY A 197 9.44 4.16 12.06
CA GLY A 197 8.10 4.70 12.28
C GLY A 197 8.03 5.86 13.26
N THR A 198 9.14 6.20 13.92
CA THR A 198 9.17 7.16 15.02
C THR A 198 10.22 8.24 14.81
N ARG A 199 9.91 9.46 15.23
CA ARG A 199 10.86 10.58 15.33
C ARG A 199 10.79 11.15 16.73
N ASP A 200 11.92 11.22 17.42
CA ASP A 200 12.02 11.70 18.82
C ASP A 200 11.05 10.95 19.77
N GLY A 201 10.90 9.64 19.54
CA GLY A 201 9.98 8.77 20.30
C GLY A 201 8.50 8.90 19.91
N ILE A 202 8.16 9.77 18.96
CA ILE A 202 6.77 10.02 18.52
C ILE A 202 6.51 9.25 17.22
N PRO A 203 5.50 8.35 17.17
CA PRO A 203 5.10 7.68 15.94
C PRO A 203 4.62 8.66 14.87
N ILE A 204 4.90 8.36 13.60
CA ILE A 204 4.45 9.13 12.43
C ILE A 204 2.93 9.14 12.25
N GLY A 205 2.26 8.14 12.83
CA GLY A 205 0.81 7.94 12.87
C GLY A 205 0.43 6.82 13.84
N ASP A 206 -0.87 6.55 13.98
CA ASP A 206 -1.37 5.48 14.86
C ASP A 206 -0.78 4.12 14.48
N LEU A 207 -0.49 3.29 15.47
CA LEU A 207 -0.03 1.91 15.28
C LEU A 207 -1.13 1.03 14.68
N THR A 208 -0.71 0.03 13.92
CA THR A 208 -1.57 -1.06 13.43
C THR A 208 -1.11 -2.39 14.02
N GLY A 209 -1.87 -3.46 13.77
CA GLY A 209 -1.47 -4.82 14.13
C GLY A 209 -0.23 -5.31 13.39
N MET A 210 0.03 -4.76 12.20
CA MET A 210 1.21 -5.12 11.43
C MET A 210 2.39 -4.22 11.81
N SER A 211 3.46 -4.81 12.33
CA SER A 211 4.69 -4.07 12.64
C SER A 211 5.25 -3.39 11.40
N GLY A 212 5.63 -2.11 11.54
CA GLY A 212 6.10 -1.27 10.44
C GLY A 212 4.98 -0.56 9.66
N PHE A 213 3.70 -0.86 9.90
CA PHE A 213 2.58 -0.14 9.30
C PHE A 213 1.97 0.86 10.29
N PHE A 214 1.82 2.10 9.82
CA PHE A 214 1.29 3.23 10.57
C PHE A 214 0.16 3.88 9.79
N VAL A 215 -0.87 4.36 10.49
CA VAL A 215 -2.01 5.06 9.89
C VAL A 215 -1.57 6.47 9.47
N VAL A 216 -1.19 6.63 8.20
CA VAL A 216 -0.71 7.90 7.63
C VAL A 216 -1.39 8.18 6.29
N PRO A 217 -2.67 8.60 6.28
CA PRO A 217 -3.45 8.74 5.05
C PRO A 217 -2.86 9.71 4.02
N ARG A 218 -2.15 10.76 4.47
CA ARG A 218 -1.42 11.69 3.59
C ARG A 218 -0.37 11.00 2.71
N GLY A 219 0.13 9.83 3.12
CA GLY A 219 1.04 9.00 2.35
C GLY A 219 0.44 8.50 1.05
N MET A 220 -0.85 8.13 1.05
CA MET A 220 -1.55 7.66 -0.14
C MET A 220 -1.58 8.74 -1.23
N GLU A 221 -1.90 9.98 -0.85
CA GLU A 221 -1.92 11.12 -1.76
C GLU A 221 -0.53 11.38 -2.35
N LYS A 222 0.50 11.46 -1.50
CA LYS A 222 1.88 11.70 -1.92
C LYS A 222 2.42 10.60 -2.84
N LEU A 223 2.13 9.34 -2.54
CA LEU A 223 2.58 8.19 -3.33
C LEU A 223 1.95 8.19 -4.72
N VAL A 224 0.63 8.39 -4.81
CA VAL A 224 -0.07 8.46 -6.10
C VAL A 224 0.43 9.65 -6.93
N GLU A 225 0.68 10.79 -6.29
CA GLU A 225 1.30 11.93 -6.96
C GLU A 225 2.73 11.65 -7.43
N TYR A 226 3.55 10.96 -6.61
CA TYR A 226 4.90 10.55 -6.99
C TYR A 226 4.88 9.67 -8.25
N ILE A 227 4.04 8.63 -8.29
CA ILE A 227 3.92 7.73 -9.44
C ILE A 227 3.45 8.49 -10.68
N LYS A 228 2.44 9.35 -10.54
CA LYS A 228 1.95 10.21 -11.63
C LYS A 228 3.05 11.09 -12.20
N ILE A 229 3.83 11.75 -11.32
CA ILE A 229 4.90 12.67 -11.72
C ILE A 229 6.05 11.90 -12.38
N ARG A 230 6.50 10.79 -11.79
CA ARG A 230 7.65 10.01 -12.30
C ARG A 230 7.38 9.44 -13.70
N TYR A 231 6.16 8.98 -13.97
CA TYR A 231 5.85 8.27 -15.22
C TYR A 231 5.15 9.10 -16.29
N HIS A 232 4.94 10.40 -16.04
CA HIS A 232 4.50 11.49 -16.95
C HIS A 232 3.21 11.31 -17.77
N ASN A 233 2.79 10.08 -18.07
CA ASN A 233 1.70 9.71 -18.95
C ASN A 233 0.39 9.44 -18.19
N ASN A 234 0.37 9.72 -16.88
CA ASN A 234 -0.77 9.45 -16.00
C ASN A 234 -1.32 8.03 -16.22
N ILE A 235 -0.42 7.05 -16.22
CA ILE A 235 -0.74 5.64 -16.45
C ILE A 235 -1.86 5.23 -15.49
N PRO A 236 -2.91 4.52 -15.95
CA PRO A 236 -4.01 4.12 -15.09
C PRO A 236 -3.52 3.38 -13.85
N MET A 237 -4.00 3.78 -12.68
CA MET A 237 -3.64 3.19 -11.39
C MET A 237 -4.85 2.53 -10.73
N TYR A 238 -4.60 1.41 -10.05
CA TYR A 238 -5.57 0.78 -9.15
C TYR A 238 -4.90 0.61 -7.79
N ILE A 239 -5.57 1.05 -6.72
CA ILE A 239 -5.15 0.67 -5.37
C ILE A 239 -5.58 -0.77 -5.20
N THR A 240 -4.67 -1.71 -5.41
CA THR A 240 -4.95 -3.15 -5.42
C THR A 240 -4.96 -3.74 -4.02
N GLU A 241 -4.30 -3.08 -3.07
CA GLU A 241 -4.46 -3.38 -1.65
C GLU A 241 -4.33 -2.11 -0.81
N ASN A 242 -5.25 -1.96 0.14
CA ASN A 242 -5.15 -1.05 1.27
C ASN A 242 -5.97 -1.63 2.42
N GLY A 243 -5.43 -1.64 3.63
CA GLY A 243 -6.03 -2.41 4.72
C GLY A 243 -5.56 -2.01 6.11
N TYR A 244 -6.32 -2.45 7.11
CA TYR A 244 -6.04 -2.21 8.52
C TYR A 244 -6.26 -3.47 9.35
N SER A 245 -5.30 -3.76 10.22
CA SER A 245 -5.45 -4.68 11.35
C SER A 245 -5.30 -3.88 12.64
N SER A 246 -6.13 -4.16 13.64
CA SER A 246 -5.98 -3.59 14.98
C SER A 246 -4.72 -4.15 15.65
N PRO A 247 -4.01 -3.36 16.49
CA PRO A 247 -3.00 -3.90 17.40
C PRO A 247 -3.60 -4.98 18.29
N PRO A 248 -2.88 -6.10 18.55
CA PRO A 248 -3.39 -7.16 19.40
C PRO A 248 -3.61 -6.65 20.84
N LYS A 249 -4.70 -7.08 21.47
CA LYS A 249 -4.99 -6.80 22.88
C LYS A 249 -5.09 -8.12 23.65
N PRO A 250 -4.50 -8.23 24.85
CA PRO A 250 -4.53 -9.49 25.63
C PRO A 250 -5.94 -9.99 25.95
N ASP A 251 -6.87 -9.07 26.20
CA ASP A 251 -8.24 -9.37 26.63
C ASP A 251 -9.27 -9.03 25.54
N GLU A 252 -8.90 -9.15 24.25
CA GLU A 252 -9.79 -8.85 23.13
C GLU A 252 -10.96 -9.84 23.07
N THR A 253 -12.19 -9.33 23.21
CA THR A 253 -13.40 -10.15 23.09
C THR A 253 -13.83 -10.30 21.64
N MET A 254 -14.75 -11.24 21.37
CA MET A 254 -15.36 -11.35 20.04
C MET A 254 -16.13 -10.08 19.66
N ASP A 255 -16.78 -9.40 20.61
CA ASP A 255 -17.47 -8.14 20.30
C ASP A 255 -16.44 -7.05 19.90
N ASP A 256 -15.30 -6.95 20.60
CA ASP A 256 -14.23 -6.01 20.23
C ASP A 256 -13.70 -6.26 18.81
N LEU A 257 -13.57 -7.53 18.41
CA LEU A 257 -13.13 -7.91 17.07
C LEU A 257 -14.12 -7.52 15.97
N LEU A 258 -15.42 -7.63 16.25
CA LEU A 258 -16.49 -7.31 15.32
C LEU A 258 -16.73 -5.79 15.26
N GLN A 259 -16.52 -5.05 16.35
CA GLN A 259 -16.65 -3.59 16.45
C GLN A 259 -15.40 -2.85 15.95
N ASP A 260 -15.03 -3.08 14.68
CA ASP A 260 -13.78 -2.61 14.06
C ASP A 260 -13.80 -1.15 13.58
N PHE A 261 -14.26 -0.21 14.43
CA PHE A 261 -14.37 1.22 14.12
C PHE A 261 -13.09 1.83 13.53
N LYS A 262 -11.91 1.42 14.03
CA LYS A 262 -10.62 1.92 13.54
C LYS A 262 -10.34 1.51 12.09
N ARG A 263 -10.83 0.35 11.63
CA ARG A 263 -10.76 -0.06 10.22
C ARG A 263 -11.61 0.88 9.36
N ILE A 264 -12.81 1.20 9.81
CA ILE A 264 -13.69 2.15 9.11
C ILE A 264 -13.02 3.53 9.00
N ASP A 265 -12.47 4.05 10.09
CA ASP A 265 -11.80 5.36 10.11
C ASP A 265 -10.55 5.38 9.22
N TYR A 266 -9.77 4.30 9.21
CA TYR A 266 -8.65 4.11 8.29
C TYR A 266 -9.10 4.24 6.84
N HIS A 267 -10.10 3.45 6.41
CA HIS A 267 -10.56 3.48 5.02
C HIS A 267 -11.16 4.83 4.62
N LYS A 268 -11.95 5.47 5.48
CA LYS A 268 -12.45 6.84 5.24
C LYS A 268 -11.30 7.81 4.97
N ALA A 269 -10.26 7.78 5.80
CA ALA A 269 -9.16 8.72 5.69
C ALA A 269 -8.30 8.47 4.45
N TYR A 270 -8.01 7.20 4.11
CA TYR A 270 -7.24 6.83 2.92
C TYR A 270 -8.02 7.08 1.62
N LEU A 271 -9.32 6.81 1.59
CA LEU A 271 -10.19 7.16 0.46
C LEU A 271 -10.26 8.69 0.25
N ALA A 272 -10.35 9.47 1.32
CA ALA A 272 -10.30 10.93 1.24
C ALA A 272 -8.95 11.44 0.72
N ALA A 273 -7.83 10.79 1.07
CA ALA A 273 -6.52 11.13 0.54
C ALA A 273 -6.37 10.76 -0.95
N LEU A 274 -6.82 9.57 -1.32
CA LEU A 274 -6.85 9.12 -2.71
C LEU A 274 -7.68 10.06 -3.59
N LEU A 275 -8.82 10.50 -3.08
CA LEU A 275 -9.67 11.50 -3.71
C LEU A 275 -8.94 12.81 -4.00
N ARG A 276 -8.13 13.32 -3.06
CA ARG A 276 -7.35 14.53 -3.30
C ARG A 276 -6.33 14.33 -4.43
N ALA A 277 -5.68 13.17 -4.51
CA ALA A 277 -4.78 12.85 -5.62
C ALA A 277 -5.52 12.79 -6.97
N ILE A 278 -6.71 12.19 -7.02
CA ILE A 278 -7.56 12.16 -8.23
C ILE A 278 -7.98 13.58 -8.64
N ARG A 279 -8.40 14.42 -7.69
CA ARG A 279 -8.74 15.83 -7.96
C ARG A 279 -7.53 16.63 -8.48
N LYS A 280 -6.31 16.23 -8.13
CA LYS A 280 -5.05 16.76 -8.68
C LYS A 280 -4.64 16.09 -10.01
N GLY A 281 -5.54 15.34 -10.65
CA GLY A 281 -5.38 14.78 -11.98
C GLY A 281 -4.78 13.38 -12.06
N ALA A 282 -4.61 12.66 -10.94
CA ALA A 282 -4.18 11.26 -11.00
C ALA A 282 -5.28 10.35 -11.60
N ASP A 283 -4.94 9.50 -12.57
CA ASP A 283 -5.85 8.52 -13.16
C ASP A 283 -5.94 7.25 -12.30
N VAL A 284 -6.60 7.35 -11.15
CA VAL A 284 -6.92 6.20 -10.32
C VAL A 284 -8.31 5.70 -10.67
N ARG A 285 -8.46 4.39 -10.90
CA ARG A 285 -9.69 3.76 -11.42
C ARG A 285 -10.29 2.69 -10.52
N GLY A 286 -9.63 2.31 -9.43
CA GLY A 286 -10.21 1.42 -8.44
C GLY A 286 -9.49 1.39 -7.10
N TYR A 287 -10.16 0.78 -6.14
CA TYR A 287 -9.72 0.63 -4.76
C TYR A 287 -10.17 -0.72 -4.20
N MET A 288 -9.22 -1.56 -3.85
CA MET A 288 -9.42 -2.91 -3.36
C MET A 288 -8.98 -3.01 -1.91
N ILE A 289 -9.91 -3.44 -1.06
CA ILE A 289 -9.68 -3.60 0.37
C ILE A 289 -8.90 -4.90 0.61
N TRP A 290 -7.77 -4.78 1.30
CA TRP A 290 -7.13 -5.92 1.95
C TRP A 290 -7.69 -6.05 3.37
N SER A 291 -8.56 -7.02 3.66
CA SER A 291 -8.98 -8.12 2.78
C SER A 291 -10.47 -8.41 2.90
N LEU A 292 -10.99 -9.25 2.00
CA LEU A 292 -12.38 -9.72 2.12
C LEU A 292 -12.62 -10.39 3.48
N MET A 293 -11.72 -11.26 3.92
CA MET A 293 -11.85 -12.00 5.17
C MET A 293 -10.49 -12.27 5.81
N ASP A 294 -10.50 -12.48 7.13
CA ASP A 294 -9.29 -12.85 7.88
C ASP A 294 -8.67 -14.10 7.24
N ASN A 295 -7.35 -14.09 7.08
CA ASN A 295 -6.61 -15.08 6.32
C ASN A 295 -5.21 -15.30 6.91
N PHE A 296 -4.41 -16.13 6.25
CA PHE A 296 -3.04 -16.42 6.65
C PHE A 296 -2.10 -15.29 6.20
N GLU A 297 -1.69 -14.44 7.13
CA GLU A 297 -0.78 -13.32 6.92
C GLU A 297 0.69 -13.80 6.91
N TRP A 298 0.98 -14.72 5.98
CA TRP A 298 2.32 -15.21 5.69
C TRP A 298 3.07 -15.67 6.96
N ALA A 299 4.30 -15.19 7.17
CA ALA A 299 5.11 -15.51 8.34
C ALA A 299 4.51 -15.03 9.69
N SER A 300 3.48 -14.18 9.68
CA SER A 300 2.76 -13.73 10.88
C SER A 300 1.58 -14.63 11.25
N GLY A 301 1.31 -15.68 10.47
CA GLY A 301 0.25 -16.63 10.74
C GLY A 301 -1.14 -15.98 10.70
N TYR A 302 -1.98 -16.28 11.69
CA TYR A 302 -3.38 -15.84 11.73
C TYR A 302 -3.67 -14.79 12.82
N ASP A 303 -2.63 -14.26 13.45
CA ASP A 303 -2.78 -13.29 14.54
C ASP A 303 -3.09 -11.88 14.00
N ILE A 304 -2.65 -11.62 12.76
CA ILE A 304 -2.98 -10.39 12.03
C ILE A 304 -4.29 -10.60 11.28
N ARG A 305 -5.24 -9.67 11.48
CA ARG A 305 -6.63 -9.81 11.01
C ARG A 305 -7.02 -8.61 10.15
N PHE A 306 -6.76 -8.68 8.84
CA PHE A 306 -7.09 -7.63 7.87
C PHE A 306 -8.53 -7.65 7.36
N GLY A 307 -9.26 -8.75 7.56
CA GLY A 307 -10.52 -9.01 6.88
C GLY A 307 -11.67 -8.12 7.29
N LEU A 308 -12.56 -7.82 6.35
CA LEU A 308 -13.90 -7.31 6.64
C LEU A 308 -14.76 -8.36 7.35
N TYR A 309 -14.58 -9.64 7.02
CA TYR A 309 -15.19 -10.75 7.74
C TYR A 309 -14.18 -11.37 8.71
N TYR A 310 -14.60 -11.58 9.95
CA TYR A 310 -13.91 -12.46 10.87
C TYR A 310 -14.09 -13.91 10.42
N VAL A 311 -13.05 -14.73 10.57
CA VAL A 311 -13.11 -16.16 10.28
C VAL A 311 -12.85 -16.94 11.56
N ASP A 312 -13.86 -17.66 12.04
CA ASP A 312 -13.66 -18.65 13.10
C ASP A 312 -12.85 -19.80 12.52
N ARG A 313 -11.63 -20.03 13.03
CA ARG A 313 -10.73 -21.05 12.47
C ARG A 313 -11.12 -22.49 12.84
N HIS A 314 -11.99 -22.68 13.82
CA HIS A 314 -12.49 -24.00 14.19
C HIS A 314 -13.65 -24.43 13.31
N THR A 315 -14.58 -23.51 13.03
CA THR A 315 -15.81 -23.79 12.26
C THR A 315 -15.72 -23.36 10.81
N LEU A 316 -14.77 -22.49 10.47
CA LEU A 316 -14.66 -21.77 9.20
C LEU A 316 -15.85 -20.84 8.92
N GLU A 317 -16.61 -20.47 9.94
CA GLU A 317 -17.70 -19.51 9.80
C GLU A 317 -17.16 -18.10 9.48
N ARG A 318 -17.85 -17.38 8.59
CA ARG A 318 -17.53 -16.00 8.23
C ARG A 318 -18.51 -15.06 8.92
N ILE A 319 -18.01 -14.29 9.88
CA ILE A 319 -18.82 -13.38 10.70
C ILE A 319 -18.53 -11.94 10.25
N PRO A 320 -19.52 -11.18 9.75
CA PRO A 320 -19.28 -9.83 9.27
C PRO A 320 -18.89 -8.90 10.42
N LYS A 321 -17.78 -8.16 10.28
CA LYS A 321 -17.43 -7.06 11.18
C LYS A 321 -18.26 -5.82 10.82
N LEU A 322 -18.23 -4.80 11.68
CA LEU A 322 -18.97 -3.55 11.48
C LEU A 322 -18.58 -2.85 10.16
N SER A 323 -17.31 -2.97 9.74
CA SER A 323 -16.84 -2.45 8.46
C SER A 323 -17.57 -3.02 7.24
N VAL A 324 -18.12 -4.23 7.29
CA VAL A 324 -19.00 -4.77 6.22
C VAL A 324 -20.25 -3.92 6.06
N GLN A 325 -20.90 -3.57 7.17
CA GLN A 325 -22.10 -2.74 7.15
C GLN A 325 -21.79 -1.33 6.65
N TRP A 326 -20.65 -0.78 7.06
CA TRP A 326 -20.20 0.53 6.59
C TRP A 326 -19.92 0.52 5.09
N PHE A 327 -19.13 -0.42 4.58
CA PHE A 327 -18.84 -0.53 3.15
C PHE A 327 -20.11 -0.81 2.33
N SER A 328 -21.01 -1.67 2.82
CA SER A 328 -22.29 -1.92 2.15
C SER A 328 -23.12 -0.64 2.02
N SER A 329 -23.22 0.14 3.10
CA SER A 329 -23.95 1.42 3.10
C SER A 329 -23.27 2.48 2.22
N PHE A 330 -21.94 2.52 2.26
CA PHE A 330 -21.11 3.41 1.47
C PHE A 330 -21.26 3.14 -0.03
N LEU A 331 -21.23 1.87 -0.45
CA LEU A 331 -21.35 1.45 -1.85
C LEU A 331 -22.79 1.54 -2.38
N ASN A 332 -23.79 1.21 -1.56
CA ASN A 332 -25.20 1.26 -1.95
C ASN A 332 -25.82 2.67 -1.84
N ASN A 333 -25.07 3.65 -1.33
CA ASN A 333 -25.53 5.04 -1.17
C ASN A 333 -26.83 5.14 -0.34
N THR A 334 -27.03 4.23 0.63
CA THR A 334 -28.18 4.23 1.54
C THR A 334 -27.98 5.11 2.78
N GLY A 335 -26.83 5.79 2.89
CA GLY A 335 -26.45 6.63 4.02
C GLY A 335 -27.20 7.95 4.19
N HIS A 336 -28.26 8.23 3.43
CA HIS A 336 -29.13 9.40 3.61
C HIS A 336 -30.62 9.03 3.54
N THR A 337 -31.10 8.38 4.59
CA THR A 337 -32.45 8.66 5.12
C THR A 337 -32.30 9.16 6.55
N ASN A 338 -32.74 10.40 6.75
CA ASN A 338 -32.81 11.10 8.03
C ASN A 338 -33.19 10.19 9.22
N LYS A 339 -32.22 9.84 10.06
CA LYS A 339 -32.40 9.80 11.51
C LYS A 339 -31.14 10.38 12.15
N LYS A 340 -31.31 11.50 12.84
CA LYS A 340 -30.43 11.86 13.95
C LYS A 340 -30.58 10.77 15.00
N GLU A 341 -29.84 9.68 14.89
CA GLU A 341 -29.49 8.88 16.04
C GLU A 341 -28.16 9.40 16.54
N ASP A 342 -28.28 10.13 17.63
CA ASP A 342 -27.20 10.66 18.43
C ASP A 342 -26.36 9.48 18.96
N LEU A 343 -25.29 9.12 18.24
CA LEU A 343 -24.33 8.09 18.69
C LEU A 343 -23.40 8.62 19.80
N ARG A 344 -23.85 9.61 20.59
CA ARG A 344 -23.17 10.09 21.79
C ARG A 344 -24.20 10.51 22.85
N GLU A 345 -24.72 9.55 23.61
CA GLU A 345 -25.04 9.79 25.02
C GLU A 345 -25.05 8.47 25.83
N PRO A 346 -24.77 8.49 27.15
CA PRO A 346 -23.58 7.84 27.68
C PRO A 346 -23.90 6.75 28.72
N TYR A 347 -23.20 5.62 28.62
CA TYR A 347 -23.10 4.67 29.73
C TYR A 347 -22.02 5.16 30.71
N VAL A 348 -22.35 6.20 31.50
CA VAL A 348 -21.58 6.57 32.69
C VAL A 348 -22.54 6.59 33.88
N ARG A 349 -22.67 5.44 34.54
CA ARG A 349 -23.03 5.39 35.96
C ARG A 349 -21.74 5.24 36.76
N SER A 350 -21.10 6.36 37.05
CA SER A 350 -20.34 6.51 38.29
C SER A 350 -20.50 7.94 38.77
N LYS A 351 -21.26 8.09 39.86
CA LYS A 351 -21.35 9.32 40.63
C LYS A 351 -19.94 9.80 40.97
N ILE A 352 -19.64 11.08 40.75
CA ILE A 352 -19.15 12.02 41.76
C ILE A 352 -19.22 13.43 41.19
N VAL A 353 -19.78 14.30 42.02
CA VAL A 353 -20.06 15.73 41.83
C VAL A 353 -18.76 16.53 41.97
N ILE A 354 -18.58 17.59 41.18
CA ILE A 354 -18.36 18.98 41.64
C ILE A 354 -18.29 19.92 40.42
N GLN A 355 -19.10 20.98 40.51
CA GLN A 355 -19.23 22.11 39.60
C GLN A 355 -17.93 22.93 39.53
N ASN A 356 -17.66 23.56 38.38
CA ASN A 356 -17.64 25.01 38.29
C ASN A 356 -17.62 25.51 36.85
N ALA A 357 -18.30 26.64 36.68
CA ALA A 357 -18.67 27.33 35.45
C ALA A 357 -17.46 28.02 34.77
N TYR A 358 -17.61 28.39 33.49
CA TYR A 358 -17.73 29.79 33.06
C TYR A 358 -18.08 29.87 31.57
N SER A 359 -19.16 30.59 31.27
CA SER A 359 -19.65 31.01 29.97
C SER A 359 -18.71 32.03 29.31
N CYS A 360 -18.61 32.03 27.97
CA CYS A 360 -18.00 33.13 27.23
C CYS A 360 -19.03 33.81 26.31
N SER A 361 -19.37 35.05 26.65
CA SER A 361 -20.24 35.94 25.89
C SER A 361 -19.46 36.71 24.81
N SER A 362 -20.15 36.96 23.69
CA SER A 362 -19.73 37.78 22.56
C SER A 362 -19.33 39.22 22.90
N ARG A 363 -18.17 39.67 22.40
CA ARG A 363 -17.94 41.08 22.01
C ARG A 363 -17.16 41.16 20.70
N GLN A 364 -17.73 41.87 19.74
CA GLN A 364 -17.11 42.31 18.50
C GLN A 364 -16.19 43.51 18.76
N SER A 365 -14.98 43.47 18.21
CA SER A 365 -14.26 44.68 17.79
C SER A 365 -13.42 44.35 16.56
N LYS A 366 -13.63 45.15 15.51
CA LYS A 366 -13.08 45.03 14.15
C LYS A 366 -11.56 45.24 14.13
N VAL A 367 -10.83 44.27 13.57
CA VAL A 367 -9.59 44.44 12.80
C VAL A 367 -9.59 43.33 11.74
N GLU A 368 -9.55 43.66 10.45
CA GLU A 368 -9.41 42.74 9.30
C GLU A 368 -7.93 42.68 8.83
N PRO A 369 -7.50 41.70 8.00
CA PRO A 369 -7.64 40.26 8.21
C PRO A 369 -6.30 39.54 7.95
N LEU A 370 -5.80 38.75 8.91
CA LEU A 370 -4.72 37.77 8.68
C LEU A 370 -5.33 36.37 8.63
N ALA A 371 -5.31 35.79 7.42
CA ALA A 371 -5.40 34.37 7.08
C ALA A 371 -6.16 33.46 8.06
N LEU A 372 -7.48 33.31 7.82
CA LEU A 372 -8.26 32.19 8.38
C LEU A 372 -7.81 30.88 7.75
N TRP A 373 -6.96 30.15 8.45
CA TRP A 373 -6.78 28.71 8.27
C TRP A 373 -8.12 28.02 8.54
N HIS A 374 -8.81 27.59 7.49
CA HIS A 374 -9.94 26.68 7.62
C HIS A 374 -9.44 25.31 8.09
N ASN A 375 -10.07 24.83 9.15
CA ASN A 375 -9.94 23.50 9.75
C ASN A 375 -10.04 22.39 8.66
N PRO A 376 -9.04 21.53 8.43
CA PRO A 376 -9.02 20.61 7.27
C PRO A 376 -9.84 19.32 7.43
N SER A 377 -10.69 19.22 8.46
CA SER A 377 -11.14 17.91 8.97
C SER A 377 -12.47 17.38 8.43
N CYS A 378 -13.22 18.11 7.60
CA CYS A 378 -14.57 17.71 7.20
C CYS A 378 -14.80 17.82 5.69
N MET A 379 -14.40 16.79 4.94
CA MET A 379 -14.95 16.57 3.61
C MET A 379 -16.29 15.84 3.76
N ASN A 380 -17.37 16.40 3.22
CA ASN A 380 -18.71 15.85 3.35
C ASN A 380 -18.83 14.50 2.60
N HIS A 381 -19.63 13.56 3.10
CA HIS A 381 -19.86 12.21 2.53
C HIS A 381 -20.25 12.25 1.04
N LEU A 382 -20.95 13.31 0.63
CA LEU A 382 -21.39 13.56 -0.75
C LEU A 382 -20.25 13.93 -1.71
N GLU A 383 -19.17 14.50 -1.20
CA GLU A 383 -17.98 14.85 -1.99
C GLU A 383 -17.03 13.66 -2.20
N MET A 384 -16.99 12.76 -1.22
CA MET A 384 -16.28 11.48 -1.32
C MET A 384 -16.94 10.60 -2.41
N LYS A 385 -18.26 10.65 -2.47
CA LYS A 385 -19.12 9.98 -3.45
C LYS A 385 -18.81 10.32 -4.91
N ASN A 386 -18.83 11.60 -5.31
CA ASN A 386 -18.80 11.96 -6.75
C ASN A 386 -17.54 11.52 -7.52
N VAL A 387 -16.46 11.19 -6.81
CA VAL A 387 -15.22 10.70 -7.41
C VAL A 387 -15.03 9.20 -7.17
N ILE A 388 -15.52 8.65 -6.05
CA ILE A 388 -15.53 7.19 -5.81
C ILE A 388 -16.59 6.47 -6.65
N ASP A 389 -17.67 7.13 -7.06
CA ASP A 389 -18.63 6.59 -8.03
C ASP A 389 -17.97 6.31 -9.40
N LYS A 390 -16.78 6.88 -9.66
CA LYS A 390 -15.94 6.56 -10.82
C LYS A 390 -14.89 5.46 -10.54
N LEU A 391 -14.67 5.12 -9.28
CA LEU A 391 -13.75 4.06 -8.87
C LEU A 391 -14.48 2.73 -8.76
N ARG A 392 -13.85 1.68 -9.26
CA ARG A 392 -14.26 0.31 -8.95
C ARG A 392 -13.77 -0.01 -7.54
N VAL A 393 -14.69 -0.04 -6.57
CA VAL A 393 -14.38 -0.45 -5.19
C VAL A 393 -14.70 -1.94 -5.03
N GLY A 394 -13.76 -2.69 -4.45
CA GLY A 394 -13.94 -4.11 -4.18
C GLY A 394 -13.14 -4.58 -2.96
N ALA A 395 -13.25 -5.86 -2.65
CA ALA A 395 -12.38 -6.56 -1.71
C ALA A 395 -11.98 -7.89 -2.34
N TRP A 396 -10.75 -8.34 -2.10
CA TRP A 396 -10.28 -9.61 -2.62
C TRP A 396 -9.47 -10.39 -1.58
N LEU A 397 -9.04 -11.58 -1.97
CA LEU A 397 -8.21 -12.48 -1.19
C LEU A 397 -7.15 -13.08 -2.11
N LEU A 398 -5.88 -13.09 -1.68
CA LEU A 398 -4.88 -13.97 -2.26
C LEU A 398 -5.14 -15.38 -1.71
N LEU A 399 -5.51 -16.29 -2.60
CA LEU A 399 -5.74 -17.70 -2.28
C LEU A 399 -4.44 -18.48 -2.23
#